data_AF-A0A7X8JNN6-F1
#
_entry.id   AF-A0A7X8JNN6-F1
#
_cell.length_a   1.000
_cell.length_b   1.000
_cell.length_c   1.000
_cell.angle_alpha   90.00
_cell.angle_beta   90.00
_cell.angle_gamma   90.00
#
_symmetry.space_group_name_H-M   'P 1'
#
loop_
_entity.id
_entity.type
_entity.pdbx_description
1 polymer ?
#
loop_
_entity_poly.entity_id
_entity_poly.type
_entity_poly.pdbx_seq_one_letter_code
_entity_poly.pdbx_strand_id
1 'polypeptide(L)'
;DKLGIDKGKKSLHEVGSLVRINYRYKLSNEIEFDTRTTIYTNYKGIEFDSEVNGNFKINRFLTTRLSVNPRYDSTFKLPNNDKARLQFRQILSFGFSYKFY
;
A
#
# COMPACT_ATOMS: atom_id res chain seq x y z
N ASP A 1 18.64 -3.80 17.57
CA ASP A 1 18.06 -4.82 16.69
C ASP A 1 17.17 -4.21 15.62
N LYS A 2 17.68 -4.08 14.38
CA LYS A 2 16.88 -3.70 13.19
C LYS A 2 16.01 -4.86 12.67
N LEU A 3 16.22 -6.06 13.20
CA LEU A 3 15.65 -7.32 12.70
C LEU A 3 14.63 -7.96 13.64
N GLY A 4 14.32 -7.36 14.80
CA GLY A 4 13.36 -7.93 15.76
C GLY A 4 13.78 -9.25 16.42
N ILE A 5 15.04 -9.66 16.32
CA ILE A 5 15.56 -10.89 16.91
C ILE A 5 15.88 -10.66 18.39
N ASP A 6 15.33 -11.49 19.29
CA ASP A 6 15.66 -11.44 20.71
C ASP A 6 17.16 -11.60 20.95
N LYS A 7 17.71 -10.86 21.92
CA LYS A 7 19.12 -10.97 22.31
C LYS A 7 19.48 -12.42 22.62
N GLY A 8 20.51 -12.94 21.93
CA GLY A 8 21.00 -14.31 22.08
C GLY A 8 20.41 -15.33 21.09
N LYS A 9 19.37 -14.97 20.32
CA LYS A 9 18.88 -15.81 19.22
C LYS A 9 19.59 -15.44 17.92
N LYS A 10 19.76 -16.45 17.05
CA LYS A 10 20.38 -16.30 15.72
C LYS A 10 19.36 -16.33 14.57
N SER A 11 18.11 -16.69 14.85
CA SER A 11 17.05 -16.82 13.87
C SER A 11 15.72 -16.34 14.44
N LEU A 12 14.88 -15.76 13.58
CA LEU A 12 13.51 -15.39 13.84
C LEU A 12 12.63 -16.21 12.89
N HIS A 13 11.68 -16.95 13.45
CA HIS A 13 10.70 -17.71 12.68
C HIS A 13 9.34 -17.02 12.85
N GLU A 14 8.81 -16.50 11.74
CA GLU A 14 7.45 -15.94 11.69
C GLU A 14 6.60 -16.78 10.75
N VAL A 15 5.67 -17.53 11.35
CA VAL A 15 4.65 -18.28 10.63
C VAL A 15 3.38 -17.44 10.65
N GLY A 16 2.72 -17.35 9.50
CA GLY A 16 1.57 -16.48 9.35
C GLY A 16 0.76 -16.75 8.10
N SER A 17 -0.32 -15.99 7.97
CA SER A 17 -1.19 -15.98 6.79
C SER A 17 -1.00 -14.69 6.01
N LEU A 18 -0.97 -14.80 4.69
CA LEU A 18 -0.88 -13.69 3.75
C LEU A 18 -2.08 -13.72 2.81
N VAL A 19 -2.78 -12.59 2.69
CA VAL A 19 -3.81 -12.36 1.68
C VAL A 19 -3.35 -11.20 0.81
N ARG A 20 -3.34 -11.42 -0.50
CA ARG A 20 -3.04 -10.38 -1.49
C ARG A 20 -4.20 -10.26 -2.47
N ILE A 21 -4.75 -9.05 -2.57
CA ILE A 21 -5.88 -8.72 -3.43
C ILE A 21 -5.39 -7.70 -4.45
N ASN A 22 -5.52 -8.05 -5.72
CA ASN A 22 -5.29 -7.12 -6.83
C ASN A 22 -6.61 -6.97 -7.58
N TYR A 23 -7.12 -5.75 -7.64
CA TYR A 23 -8.35 -5.43 -8.32
C TYR A 23 -8.08 -4.32 -9.33
N ARG A 24 -8.55 -4.50 -10.56
CA ARG A 24 -8.48 -3.48 -11.60
C ARG A 24 -9.85 -3.38 -12.25
N TYR A 25 -10.33 -2.15 -12.36
CA TYR A 25 -11.61 -1.87 -12.97
C TYR A 25 -11.51 -0.69 -13.91
N LYS A 26 -11.81 -0.95 -15.18
CA LYS A 26 -11.82 0.06 -16.22
C LYS A 26 -13.25 0.53 -16.43
N LEU A 27 -13.57 1.72 -15.90
CA LEU A 27 -14.92 2.29 -16.00
C LEU A 27 -15.17 2.86 -17.40
N SER A 28 -14.17 3.48 -18.01
CA SER A 28 -14.20 3.98 -19.39
C SER A 28 -12.80 3.93 -20.03
N ASN A 29 -12.62 4.49 -21.22
CA ASN A 29 -11.30 4.59 -21.84
C ASN A 29 -10.38 5.62 -21.17
N GLU A 30 -11.00 6.55 -20.43
CA GLU A 30 -10.39 7.66 -19.73
C GLU A 30 -10.18 7.38 -18.24
N ILE A 31 -11.03 6.55 -17.63
CA ILE A 31 -11.05 6.32 -16.19
C ILE A 31 -10.77 4.84 -15.88
N GLU A 32 -9.70 4.62 -15.11
CA GLU A 32 -9.34 3.30 -14.58
C GLU A 32 -9.03 3.39 -13.09
N PHE A 33 -9.53 2.43 -12.33
CA PHE A 33 -9.20 2.24 -10.94
C PHE A 33 -8.34 0.99 -10.77
N ASP A 34 -7.23 1.11 -10.04
CA ASP A 34 -6.37 0.01 -9.67
C ASP A 34 -6.17 0.00 -8.15
N THR A 35 -6.39 -1.17 -7.54
CA THR A 35 -6.24 -1.38 -6.10
C THR A 35 -5.35 -2.59 -5.86
N ARG A 36 -4.36 -2.43 -5.00
CA ARG A 36 -3.50 -3.50 -4.49
C ARG A 36 -3.52 -3.47 -2.98
N THR A 37 -4.03 -4.53 -2.38
CA THR A 37 -4.11 -4.67 -0.93
C THR A 37 -3.36 -5.93 -0.50
N THR A 38 -2.56 -5.80 0.55
CA THR A 38 -1.86 -6.88 1.22
C THR A 38 -2.23 -6.86 2.69
N ILE A 39 -2.66 -8.02 3.19
CA ILE A 39 -2.97 -8.23 4.61
C ILE A 39 -2.12 -9.41 5.06
N TYR A 40 -1.29 -9.20 6.06
CA TYR A 40 -0.44 -10.23 6.66
C TYR A 40 -0.73 -10.33 8.15
N THR A 41 -0.65 -11.54 8.70
CA THR A 41 -0.69 -11.75 10.14
C THR A 41 0.23 -12.88 10.54
N ASN A 42 0.99 -12.68 11.62
CA ASN A 42 1.75 -13.71 12.31
C ASN A 42 0.96 -14.32 13.49
N TYR A 43 -0.37 -14.16 13.50
CA TYR A 43 -1.32 -14.53 14.56
C TYR A 43 -1.15 -13.82 15.90
N LYS A 44 -0.25 -12.85 15.99
CA LYS A 44 -0.06 -11.96 17.15
C LYS A 44 -0.38 -10.51 16.82
N GLY A 45 -0.11 -10.09 15.59
CA GLY A 45 -0.45 -8.79 15.04
C GLY A 45 -0.92 -8.89 13.59
N ILE A 46 -1.30 -7.75 13.03
CA ILE A 46 -1.79 -7.61 11.65
C ILE A 46 -1.04 -6.47 10.99
N GLU A 47 -0.60 -6.72 9.76
CA GLU A 47 -0.08 -5.75 8.84
C GLU A 47 -1.07 -5.58 7.68
N PHE A 48 -1.44 -4.35 7.42
CA PHE A 48 -2.33 -3.94 6.35
C PHE A 48 -1.64 -2.87 5.51
N ASP A 49 -1.47 -3.14 4.23
CA ASP A 49 -0.98 -2.19 3.23
C ASP A 49 -1.99 -2.19 2.09
N SER A 50 -2.57 -1.04 1.78
CA SER A 50 -3.40 -0.89 0.60
C SER A 50 -2.95 0.32 -0.19
N GLU A 51 -2.99 0.17 -1.50
CA GLU A 51 -2.76 1.21 -2.47
C GLU A 51 -3.97 1.24 -3.40
N VAL A 52 -4.64 2.38 -3.44
CA VAL A 52 -5.80 2.65 -4.29
C VAL A 52 -5.45 3.80 -5.20
N ASN A 53 -5.58 3.57 -6.51
CA ASN A 53 -5.22 4.52 -7.53
C ASN A 53 -6.39 4.76 -8.48
N GLY A 54 -6.73 6.02 -8.69
CA GLY A 54 -7.60 6.47 -9.77
C GLY A 54 -6.76 7.12 -10.86
N ASN A 55 -6.82 6.57 -12.07
CA ASN A 55 -6.14 7.08 -13.25
C ASN A 55 -7.15 7.73 -14.18
N PHE A 56 -6.90 8.99 -14.55
CA PHE A 56 -7.78 9.81 -15.35
C PHE A 56 -7.04 10.36 -16.56
N LYS A 57 -7.57 10.15 -17.76
CA LYS A 57 -7.11 10.82 -18.98
C LYS A 57 -7.99 12.03 -19.20
N ILE A 58 -7.44 13.22 -18.98
CA ILE A 58 -8.19 14.47 -19.12
C ILE A 58 -8.33 14.83 -20.59
N ASN A 59 -7.24 14.70 -21.35
CA ASN A 59 -7.24 14.83 -22.81
C ASN A 59 -6.09 14.00 -23.42
N ARG A 60 -5.92 14.07 -24.74
CA ARG A 60 -4.84 13.34 -25.45
C ARG A 60 -3.41 13.67 -24.99
N PHE A 61 -3.23 14.76 -24.25
CA PHE A 61 -1.95 15.24 -23.76
C PHE A 61 -1.80 15.21 -22.25
N LEU A 62 -2.90 15.21 -21.49
CA LEU A 62 -2.89 15.38 -20.04
C LEU A 62 -3.56 14.21 -19.34
N THR A 63 -2.88 13.67 -18.35
CA THR A 63 -3.37 12.62 -17.45
C THR A 63 -3.20 13.06 -16.00
N THR A 64 -4.06 12.57 -15.13
CA THR A 64 -3.96 12.79 -13.68
C THR A 64 -4.09 11.43 -12.98
N ARG A 65 -3.28 11.22 -11.94
CA ARG A 65 -3.38 10.05 -11.05
C ARG A 65 -3.58 10.52 -9.62
N LEU A 66 -4.60 9.98 -8.97
CA LEU A 66 -4.85 10.15 -7.55
C LEU A 66 -4.57 8.83 -6.85
N SER A 67 -3.62 8.82 -5.93
CA SER A 67 -3.17 7.65 -5.20
C SER A 67 -3.38 7.83 -3.70
N VAL A 68 -4.06 6.87 -3.07
CA VAL A 68 -4.29 6.82 -1.62
C VAL A 68 -3.71 5.53 -1.08
N ASN A 69 -2.80 5.67 -0.11
CA ASN A 69 -2.02 4.56 0.44
C ASN A 69 -2.20 4.49 1.96
N PRO A 70 -3.28 3.86 2.47
CA PRO A 70 -3.40 3.58 3.89
C PRO A 70 -2.49 2.41 4.30
N ARG A 71 -1.85 2.55 5.46
CA ARG A 71 -1.00 1.52 6.07
C ARG A 71 -1.25 1.42 7.55
N TYR A 72 -1.31 0.20 8.05
CA TYR A 72 -1.45 -0.10 9.46
C TYR A 72 -0.59 -1.31 9.80
N ASP A 73 0.15 -1.23 10.90
CA ASP A 73 1.03 -2.29 11.34
C ASP A 73 0.96 -2.37 12.87
N SER A 74 0.41 -3.47 13.38
CA SER A 74 0.34 -3.79 14.80
C SER A 74 1.35 -4.84 15.27
N THR A 75 2.19 -5.38 14.38
CA THR A 75 3.26 -6.31 14.77
C THR A 75 4.40 -5.55 15.46
N PHE A 76 4.57 -4.26 15.14
CA PHE A 76 5.55 -3.39 15.77
C PHE A 76 4.99 -2.60 16.97
N LYS A 77 5.72 -2.60 18.10
CA LYS A 77 5.44 -1.73 19.25
C LYS A 77 6.17 -0.41 19.08
N LEU A 78 5.42 0.70 19.07
CA LEU A 78 6.03 2.03 19.05
C LEU A 78 6.81 2.31 20.35
N PRO A 79 7.86 3.15 20.29
CA PRO A 79 8.48 3.67 21.51
C PRO A 79 7.40 4.34 22.38
N ASN A 80 7.44 4.11 23.69
CA ASN A 80 6.46 4.57 24.71
C ASN A 80 5.17 3.74 24.85
N ASN A 81 5.11 2.51 24.35
CA ASN A 81 3.93 1.63 24.48
C ASN A 81 2.67 2.19 23.77
N ASP A 82 2.89 3.05 22.79
CA ASP A 82 1.84 3.61 21.95
C ASP A 82 1.25 2.53 21.05
N LYS A 83 -0.08 2.58 20.89
CA LYS A 83 -0.80 1.68 19.98
C LYS A 83 -0.43 2.01 18.53
N ALA A 84 -0.38 0.99 17.70
CA ALA A 84 -0.27 1.12 16.26
C ALA A 84 -1.27 2.14 15.71
N ARG A 85 -0.80 3.03 14.83
CA ARG A 85 -1.59 4.11 14.25
C ARG A 85 -1.77 3.87 12.75
N LEU A 86 -2.96 4.20 12.25
CA LEU A 86 -3.24 4.18 10.83
C LEU A 86 -2.54 5.36 10.16
N GLN A 87 -1.70 5.07 9.17
CA GLN A 87 -0.96 6.05 8.39
C GLN A 87 -1.62 6.19 7.02
N PHE A 88 -1.72 7.43 6.53
CA PHE A 88 -2.27 7.71 5.22
C PHE A 88 -1.28 8.52 4.40
N ARG A 89 -1.06 8.12 3.16
CA ARG A 89 -0.35 8.93 2.17
C ARG A 89 -1.23 9.14 0.95
N GLN A 90 -1.48 10.40 0.62
CA GLN A 90 -2.23 10.81 -0.56
C GLN A 90 -1.26 11.49 -1.54
N ILE A 91 -1.31 11.11 -2.81
CA ILE A 91 -0.47 11.67 -3.86
C ILE A 91 -1.39 12.03 -5.03
N LEU A 92 -1.30 13.27 -5.48
CA LEU A 92 -1.91 13.73 -6.71
C LEU A 92 -0.79 14.00 -7.73
N SER A 93 -0.83 13.31 -8.86
CA SER A 93 0.17 13.42 -9.91
C SER A 93 -0.48 13.89 -11.20
N PHE A 94 0.21 14.78 -11.92
CA PHE A 94 -0.18 15.24 -13.24
C PHE A 94 0.90 14.79 -14.24
N GLY A 95 0.47 14.19 -15.35
CA GLY A 95 1.33 13.68 -16.40
C GLY A 95 1.00 14.35 -17.73
N PHE A 96 2.04 14.65 -18.50
CA PHE A 96 1.92 15.10 -19.88
C PHE A 96 2.44 14.01 -20.82
N SER A 97 1.70 13.70 -21.88
CA SER A 97 2.03 12.64 -22.83
C SER A 97 1.66 13.07 -24.25
N TYR A 98 2.64 13.20 -25.14
CA TYR A 98 2.42 13.50 -26.55
C TYR A 98 2.70 12.27 -27.41
N LYS A 99 1.76 11.90 -28.31
CA LYS A 99 1.94 10.78 -29.24
C LYS A 99 2.33 11.34 -30.61
N PHE A 100 3.52 10.99 -31.10
CA PHE A 100 4.16 11.58 -32.30
C PHE A 100 3.77 10.95 -33.65
N TYR A 101 2.86 9.98 -33.68
CA TYR A 101 2.44 9.29 -34.92
C TYR A 101 0.92 9.39 -35.11
#